data_AF-A0ABF7Q018-F1
#
_entry.id   AF-A0ABF7Q018-F1
#
_cell.length_a   1.000
_cell.length_b   1.000
_cell.length_c   1.000
_cell.angle_alpha   90.00
_cell.angle_beta   90.00
_cell.angle_gamma   90.00
#
_symmetry.space_group_name_H-M   'P 1'
#
loop_
_entity.id
_entity.type
_entity.pdbx_description
1 polymer ?
#
loop_
_entity_poly.entity_id
_entity_poly.type
_entity_poly.pdbx_seq_one_letter_code
_entity_poly.pdbx_strand_id
1 'polypeptide(L)'
;MATRPSGAPDAVNHLTSEIYGRIARGEIVRVDVMFGRYRQGAASTIERRLLLPLDTATLVAKPARQVPLHNLPPRPLLEKLMAEYVFALLTEAAVESIASENAARFAAMESAHDNVSKKLAGLQENARQARQTEITSELLDLITGAEAMHVDSRRVIRSSKAP
;
A
#
# COMPACT_ATOMS: atom_id res chain seq x y z
N MET A 1 2.05 -12.02 11.79
CA MET A 1 0.81 -12.74 12.14
C MET A 1 -0.46 -11.86 12.00
N ALA A 2 -0.34 -10.55 11.77
CA ALA A 2 -1.48 -9.60 11.68
C ALA A 2 -1.86 -9.17 10.25
N THR A 3 -1.66 -10.01 9.23
CA THR A 3 -1.94 -9.63 7.81
C THR A 3 -3.17 -10.35 7.25
N ARG A 4 -3.84 -11.20 8.05
CA ARG A 4 -5.09 -11.88 7.66
C ARG A 4 -6.24 -11.34 8.50
N PRO A 5 -7.39 -11.01 7.89
CA PRO A 5 -8.57 -10.53 8.62
C PRO A 5 -9.09 -11.55 9.65
N SER A 6 -8.77 -12.84 9.48
CA SER A 6 -9.15 -13.91 10.42
C SER A 6 -8.35 -13.91 11.73
N GLY A 7 -7.18 -13.26 11.79
CA GLY A 7 -6.35 -13.19 13.01
C GLY A 7 -6.56 -11.91 13.83
N ALA A 8 -7.35 -10.96 13.30
CA ALA A 8 -7.66 -9.72 14.00
C ALA A 8 -8.42 -9.96 15.32
N PRO A 9 -9.43 -10.85 15.38
CA PRO A 9 -10.13 -11.12 16.64
C PRO A 9 -9.21 -11.70 17.73
N ASP A 10 -8.30 -12.61 17.37
CA ASP A 10 -7.35 -13.20 18.32
C ASP A 10 -6.35 -12.18 18.86
N ALA A 11 -5.83 -11.31 17.98
CA ALA A 11 -4.95 -10.22 18.37
C ALA A 11 -5.67 -9.21 19.28
N VAL A 12 -6.93 -8.88 18.97
CA VAL A 12 -7.75 -7.99 19.80
C VAL A 12 -8.07 -8.62 21.14
N ASN A 13 -8.39 -9.92 21.19
CA ASN A 13 -8.60 -10.65 22.45
C ASN A 13 -7.37 -10.57 23.36
N HIS A 14 -6.19 -10.84 22.81
CA HIS A 14 -4.93 -10.74 23.55
C HIS A 14 -4.68 -9.30 24.06
N LEU A 15 -4.86 -8.30 23.19
CA LEU A 15 -4.69 -6.89 23.54
C LEU A 15 -5.66 -6.44 24.64
N THR A 16 -6.93 -6.86 24.52
CA THR A 16 -8.00 -6.53 25.45
C THR A 16 -7.71 -7.13 26.83
N SER A 17 -7.28 -8.39 26.89
CA SER A 17 -6.89 -9.06 28.14
C SER A 17 -5.73 -8.34 28.84
N GLU A 18 -4.71 -7.95 28.08
CA GLU A 18 -3.54 -7.23 28.61
C GLU A 18 -3.91 -5.82 29.12
N ILE A 19 -4.73 -5.08 28.36
CA ILE A 19 -5.23 -3.75 28.75
C ILE A 19 -6.03 -3.87 30.05
N TYR A 20 -6.98 -4.81 30.14
CA TYR A 20 -7.76 -5.00 31.36
C TYR A 20 -6.91 -5.42 32.55
N GLY A 21 -5.91 -6.28 32.35
CA GLY A 21 -4.98 -6.68 33.40
C GLY A 21 -4.21 -5.49 33.98
N ARG A 22 -3.73 -4.57 33.13
CA ARG A 22 -3.02 -3.35 33.54
C ARG A 22 -3.94 -2.33 34.23
N ILE A 23 -5.18 -2.19 33.76
CA ILE A 23 -6.18 -1.33 34.41
C ILE A 23 -6.52 -1.87 35.80
N ALA A 24 -6.73 -3.18 35.93
CA ALA A 24 -7.06 -3.81 37.22
C ALA A 24 -5.96 -3.63 38.27
N ARG A 25 -4.69 -3.51 37.85
CA ARG A 25 -3.55 -3.18 38.72
C ARG A 25 -3.37 -1.67 38.97
N GLY A 26 -4.17 -0.82 38.34
CA GLY A 26 -4.07 0.64 38.47
C GLY A 26 -2.89 1.26 37.71
N GLU A 27 -2.26 0.51 36.80
CA GLU A 27 -1.08 0.97 36.05
C GLU A 27 -1.45 1.94 34.93
N ILE A 28 -2.65 1.79 34.37
CA ILE A 28 -3.17 2.62 33.28
C ILE A 28 -4.59 3.09 33.62
N VAL A 29 -4.84 4.38 33.39
CA VAL A 29 -6.13 5.04 33.66
C VAL A 29 -6.77 5.55 32.37
N ARG A 30 -5.95 5.80 31.35
CA ARG A 30 -6.35 6.34 30.06
C ARG A 30 -5.79 5.48 28.92
N VAL A 31 -6.64 5.14 27.97
CA VAL A 31 -6.29 4.37 26.78
C VAL A 31 -6.84 5.11 25.57
N ASP A 32 -5.93 5.53 24.69
CA ASP A 32 -6.25 6.08 23.37
C ASP A 32 -5.81 5.05 22.31
N VAL A 33 -6.64 4.84 21.29
CA VAL A 33 -6.35 3.95 20.17
C VAL A 33 -6.11 4.80 18.93
N MET A 34 -5.01 4.51 18.22
CA MET A 34 -4.69 5.12 16.92
C MET A 34 -4.76 4.07 15.82
N PHE A 35 -5.49 4.36 14.76
CA PHE A 35 -5.66 3.44 13.64
C PHE A 35 -5.85 4.19 12.33
N GLY A 36 -5.60 3.49 11.22
CA GLY A 36 -5.94 4.01 9.89
C GLY A 36 -7.44 3.94 9.66
N ARG A 37 -8.07 5.09 9.40
CA ARG A 37 -9.48 5.15 9.00
C ARG A 37 -9.57 4.94 7.50
N TYR A 38 -10.14 3.82 7.09
CA TYR A 38 -10.41 3.55 5.69
C TYR A 38 -11.62 4.36 5.21
N ARG A 39 -11.45 5.07 4.09
CA ARG A 39 -12.54 5.72 3.35
C ARG A 39 -12.42 5.33 1.88
N GLN A 40 -13.54 4.92 1.28
CA GLN A 40 -13.55 4.59 -0.14
C GLN A 40 -13.10 5.80 -0.98
N GLY A 41 -12.16 5.57 -1.89
CA GLY A 41 -11.70 6.59 -2.83
C GLY A 41 -10.86 7.72 -2.23
N ALA A 42 -10.46 7.63 -0.96
CA ALA A 42 -9.66 8.64 -0.30
C ALA A 42 -8.38 8.04 0.32
N ALA A 43 -7.36 8.88 0.49
CA ALA A 43 -6.18 8.50 1.26
C ALA A 43 -6.59 8.15 2.69
N SER A 44 -5.96 7.11 3.24
CA SER A 44 -6.19 6.72 4.63
C SER A 44 -5.71 7.82 5.56
N THR A 45 -6.54 8.18 6.54
CA THR A 45 -6.22 9.18 7.57
C THR A 45 -6.02 8.49 8.91
N ILE A 46 -5.07 8.96 9.73
CA ILE A 46 -4.90 8.44 11.08
C ILE A 46 -5.96 9.07 12.00
N GLU A 47 -6.75 8.23 12.64
CA GLU A 47 -7.72 8.64 13.65
C GLU A 47 -7.20 8.28 15.04
N ARG A 48 -7.40 9.17 16.01
CA ARG A 48 -7.19 8.89 17.44
C ARG A 48 -8.56 8.85 18.11
N ARG A 49 -8.87 7.75 18.79
CA ARG A 49 -10.12 7.57 19.53
C ARG A 49 -9.83 7.25 20.99
N LEU A 50 -10.52 7.92 21.91
CA LEU A 50 -10.47 7.61 23.34
C LEU A 50 -11.23 6.31 23.58
N LEU A 51 -10.56 5.31 24.14
CA LEU A 51 -11.16 4.02 24.51
C LEU A 51 -11.58 4.04 25.99
N LEU A 52 -10.69 4.52 26.85
CA LEU A 52 -10.93 4.64 28.30
C LEU A 52 -10.33 5.95 28.84
N PRO A 53 -11.00 6.65 29.77
CA PRO A 53 -12.37 6.38 30.23
C PRO A 53 -13.39 6.54 29.10
N LEU A 54 -14.47 5.75 29.15
CA LEU A 54 -15.52 5.81 28.15
C LEU A 54 -16.18 7.19 28.16
N ASP A 55 -16.26 7.83 27.00
CA ASP A 55 -17.00 9.06 26.86
C ASP A 55 -18.50 8.77 26.84
N THR A 56 -19.16 8.92 27.98
CA THR A 56 -20.60 8.68 28.11
C THR A 56 -21.44 9.64 27.30
N ALA A 57 -20.90 10.79 26.87
CA ALA A 57 -21.59 11.72 25.98
C ALA A 57 -21.82 11.11 24.59
N THR A 58 -21.00 10.12 24.19
CA THR A 58 -21.19 9.37 22.94
C THR A 58 -22.27 8.29 23.04
N LEU A 59 -22.65 7.88 24.26
CA LEU A 59 -23.65 6.85 24.53
C LEU A 59 -25.07 7.43 24.59
N VAL A 60 -25.42 8.29 23.62
CA VAL A 60 -26.75 8.90 23.56
C VAL A 60 -27.79 7.83 23.24
N ALA A 61 -28.61 7.48 24.23
CA ALA A 61 -29.72 6.57 24.04
C ALA A 61 -30.75 7.21 23.11
N LYS A 62 -31.03 6.55 21.98
CA LYS A 62 -32.27 6.83 21.24
C LYS A 62 -33.44 6.35 22.09
N PRO A 63 -34.56 7.10 22.17
CA PRO A 63 -35.72 6.65 22.91
C PRO A 63 -36.20 5.32 22.33
N ALA A 64 -36.06 4.26 23.13
CA ALA A 64 -36.52 2.94 22.75
C ALA A 64 -38.04 2.88 22.89
N ARG A 65 -38.73 2.31 21.89
CA ARG A 65 -40.19 2.14 21.92
C ARG A 65 -40.64 1.23 23.07
N GLN A 66 -39.76 0.35 23.54
CA GLN A 66 -39.93 -0.52 24.71
C GLN A 66 -38.57 -0.70 25.42
N VAL A 67 -38.60 -0.82 26.74
CA VAL A 67 -37.40 -1.11 27.54
C VAL A 67 -36.98 -2.57 27.31
N PRO A 68 -35.69 -2.87 27.03
CA PRO A 68 -35.22 -4.23 26.86
C PRO A 68 -35.44 -5.08 28.11
N LEU A 69 -36.00 -6.27 27.94
CA LEU A 69 -36.05 -7.27 29.01
C LEU A 69 -34.64 -7.83 29.24
N HIS A 70 -34.19 -7.85 30.50
CA HIS A 70 -32.90 -8.43 30.88
C HIS A 70 -33.07 -9.46 32.00
N ASN A 71 -32.26 -10.50 31.94
CA ASN A 71 -32.24 -11.62 32.89
C ASN A 71 -31.12 -11.50 33.94
N LEU A 72 -30.27 -10.48 33.83
CA LEU A 72 -29.20 -10.18 34.78
C LEU A 72 -29.53 -8.93 35.62
N PRO A 73 -29.00 -8.84 36.85
CA PRO A 73 -29.04 -7.58 37.59
C PRO A 73 -28.25 -6.49 36.85
N PRO A 74 -28.60 -5.19 37.04
CA PRO A 74 -28.05 -4.09 36.23
C PRO A 74 -26.53 -4.00 36.22
N ARG A 75 -25.87 -4.27 37.36
CA ARG A 75 -24.41 -4.15 37.50
C ARG A 75 -23.61 -5.16 36.66
N PRO A 76 -23.79 -6.49 36.82
CA PRO A 76 -23.07 -7.45 35.99
C PRO A 76 -23.50 -7.42 34.51
N LEU A 77 -24.72 -6.97 34.21
CA LEU A 77 -25.13 -6.70 32.84
C LEU A 77 -24.28 -5.58 32.22
N LEU A 78 -24.17 -4.45 32.93
CA LEU A 78 -23.36 -3.32 32.47
C LEU A 78 -21.88 -3.70 32.32
N GLU A 79 -21.30 -4.42 33.28
CA GLU A 79 -19.90 -4.87 33.22
C GLU A 79 -19.64 -5.71 31.95
N LYS A 80 -20.54 -6.65 31.63
CA LYS A 80 -20.43 -7.46 30.40
C LYS A 80 -20.61 -6.62 29.14
N LEU A 81 -21.60 -5.73 29.10
CA LEU A 81 -21.83 -4.87 27.94
C LEU A 81 -20.66 -3.93 27.69
N MET A 82 -20.02 -3.43 28.73
CA MET A 82 -18.83 -2.59 28.60
C MET A 82 -17.63 -3.37 28.08
N ALA A 83 -17.44 -4.61 28.54
CA ALA A 83 -16.40 -5.47 28.00
C ALA A 83 -16.57 -5.73 26.49
N GLU A 84 -17.80 -6.07 26.07
CA GLU A 84 -18.16 -6.28 24.66
C GLU A 84 -18.02 -4.99 23.83
N TYR A 85 -18.41 -3.85 24.38
CA TYR A 85 -18.31 -2.56 23.71
C TYR A 85 -16.86 -2.19 23.39
N VAL A 86 -15.96 -2.34 24.37
CA VAL A 86 -14.52 -2.08 24.18
C VAL A 86 -13.92 -3.06 23.18
N PHE A 87 -14.28 -4.35 23.26
CA PHE A 87 -13.83 -5.36 22.30
C PHE A 87 -14.27 -5.03 20.87
N ALA A 88 -15.53 -4.59 20.69
CA ALA A 88 -16.06 -4.16 19.41
C ALA A 88 -15.31 -2.94 18.84
N LEU A 89 -15.02 -1.93 19.67
CA LEU A 89 -14.25 -0.75 19.25
C LEU A 89 -12.82 -1.10 18.81
N LEU A 90 -12.14 -1.97 19.54
CA LEU A 90 -10.80 -2.43 19.16
C LEU A 90 -10.83 -3.27 17.88
N THR A 91 -11.86 -4.08 17.70
CA THR A 91 -12.06 -4.86 16.48
C THR A 91 -12.33 -3.96 15.27
N GLU A 92 -13.17 -2.93 15.42
CA GLU A 92 -13.39 -1.91 14.39
C GLU A 92 -12.07 -1.25 13.99
N ALA A 93 -11.31 -0.74 14.97
CA ALA A 93 -10.03 -0.08 14.74
C ALA A 93 -9.02 -1.00 14.02
N ALA A 94 -8.95 -2.28 14.41
CA ALA A 94 -8.06 -3.25 13.80
C ALA A 94 -8.44 -3.54 12.34
N VAL A 95 -9.72 -3.77 12.06
CA VAL A 95 -10.22 -4.05 10.71
C VAL A 95 -10.01 -2.84 9.79
N GLU A 96 -10.31 -1.63 10.28
CA GLU A 96 -10.09 -0.41 9.51
C GLU A 96 -8.60 -0.17 9.22
N SER A 97 -7.72 -0.42 10.19
CA SER A 97 -6.28 -0.31 9.99
C SER A 97 -5.78 -1.27 8.92
N ILE A 98 -6.26 -2.53 8.91
CA ILE A 98 -5.90 -3.53 7.89
C ILE A 98 -6.41 -3.09 6.51
N ALA A 99 -7.63 -2.58 6.43
CA ALA A 99 -8.19 -2.06 5.18
C ALA A 99 -7.38 -0.87 4.65
N SER A 100 -7.03 0.08 5.52
CA SER A 100 -6.17 1.23 5.21
C SER A 100 -4.77 0.81 4.73
N GLU A 101 -4.14 -0.16 5.38
CA GLU A 101 -2.83 -0.69 4.98
C GLU A 101 -2.89 -1.34 3.59
N ASN A 102 -3.93 -2.14 3.34
CA ASN A 102 -4.12 -2.79 2.04
C ASN A 102 -4.36 -1.77 0.92
N ALA A 103 -5.16 -0.73 1.17
CA ALA A 103 -5.40 0.34 0.22
C ALA A 103 -4.12 1.15 -0.09
N ALA A 104 -3.35 1.51 0.95
CA ALA A 104 -2.08 2.20 0.78
C ALA A 104 -1.06 1.34 0.01
N ARG A 105 -1.00 0.04 0.30
CA ARG A 105 -0.15 -0.91 -0.42
C ARG A 105 -0.55 -1.01 -1.90
N PHE A 106 -1.86 -1.08 -2.19
CA PHE A 106 -2.35 -1.14 -3.56
C PHE A 106 -1.96 0.12 -4.35
N ALA A 107 -2.19 1.31 -3.79
CA ALA A 107 -1.81 2.57 -4.43
C ALA A 107 -0.29 2.68 -4.68
N ALA A 108 0.53 2.22 -3.74
CA ALA A 108 1.98 2.18 -3.90
C ALA A 108 2.41 1.22 -5.02
N MET A 109 1.78 0.05 -5.12
CA MET A 109 2.03 -0.93 -6.19
C MET A 109 1.59 -0.42 -7.55
N GLU A 110 0.44 0.25 -7.64
CA GLU A 110 -0.06 0.89 -8.86
C GLU A 110 0.92 1.96 -9.36
N SER A 111 1.39 2.84 -8.47
CA SER A 111 2.41 3.84 -8.80
C SER A 111 3.72 3.21 -9.28
N ALA A 112 4.16 2.12 -8.63
CA ALA A 112 5.35 1.39 -9.04
C ALA A 112 5.18 0.74 -10.42
N HIS A 113 4.03 0.13 -10.69
CA HIS A 113 3.68 -0.46 -11.99
C HIS A 113 3.72 0.59 -13.11
N ASP A 114 3.12 1.76 -12.89
CA ASP A 114 3.13 2.86 -13.84
C ASP A 114 4.55 3.36 -14.13
N ASN A 115 5.38 3.48 -13.08
CA ASN A 115 6.77 3.90 -13.23
C ASN A 115 7.59 2.88 -14.04
N VAL A 116 7.43 1.59 -13.76
CA VAL A 116 8.07 0.52 -14.52
C VAL A 116 7.61 0.53 -15.97
N SER A 117 6.31 0.71 -16.23
CA SER A 117 5.75 0.77 -17.58
C SER A 117 6.32 1.94 -18.39
N LYS A 118 6.40 3.13 -17.77
CA LYS A 118 7.03 4.32 -18.38
C LYS A 118 8.52 4.07 -18.69
N LYS A 119 9.25 3.46 -17.75
CA LYS A 119 10.67 3.16 -17.93
C LYS A 119 10.90 2.13 -19.04
N LEU A 120 10.05 1.10 -19.12
CA LEU A 120 10.11 0.11 -20.20
C LEU A 120 9.88 0.75 -21.57
N ALA A 121 8.87 1.62 -21.70
CA ALA A 121 8.61 2.34 -22.95
C ALA A 121 9.82 3.17 -23.38
N GLY A 122 10.46 3.89 -22.44
CA GLY A 122 11.68 4.64 -22.71
C GLY A 122 12.86 3.76 -23.15
N LEU A 123 13.05 2.60 -22.52
CA LEU A 123 14.10 1.66 -22.91
C LEU A 123 13.85 1.05 -24.30
N GLN A 124 12.59 0.76 -24.64
CA GLN A 124 12.23 0.27 -25.96
C GLN A 124 12.51 1.30 -27.06
N GLU A 125 12.22 2.58 -26.79
CA GLU A 125 12.53 3.66 -27.72
C GLU A 125 14.04 3.80 -27.91
N ASN A 126 14.81 3.84 -26.82
CA ASN A 126 16.27 3.90 -26.89
C ASN A 126 16.87 2.70 -27.64
N ALA A 127 16.31 1.49 -27.45
CA ALA A 127 16.78 0.29 -28.15
C ALA A 127 16.51 0.36 -29.66
N ARG A 128 15.38 0.95 -30.08
CA ARG A 128 15.08 1.16 -31.50
C ARG A 128 16.03 2.19 -32.11
N GLN A 129 16.27 3.29 -31.42
CA GLN A 129 17.21 4.32 -31.87
C GLN A 129 18.64 3.77 -32.01
N ALA A 130 19.14 3.09 -30.97
CA ALA A 130 20.46 2.48 -30.99
C ALA A 130 20.63 1.49 -32.16
N ARG A 131 19.63 0.63 -32.38
CA ARG A 131 19.62 -0.31 -33.51
C ARG A 131 19.66 0.42 -34.86
N GLN A 132 18.88 1.49 -35.01
CA GLN A 132 18.86 2.25 -36.26
C GLN A 132 20.19 2.95 -36.52
N THR A 133 20.81 3.52 -35.47
CA THR A 133 22.15 4.12 -35.55
C THR A 133 23.21 3.10 -35.93
N GLU A 134 23.15 1.89 -35.35
CA GLU A 134 24.05 0.78 -35.69
C GLU A 134 23.92 0.37 -37.15
N ILE A 135 22.69 0.12 -37.64
CA ILE A 135 22.42 -0.18 -39.05
C ILE A 135 22.95 0.91 -39.98
N THR A 136 22.70 2.19 -39.65
CA THR A 136 23.18 3.30 -40.47
C THR A 136 24.71 3.38 -40.47
N SER A 137 25.37 3.13 -39.33
CA SER A 137 26.83 3.09 -39.23
C SER A 137 27.41 1.97 -40.09
N GLU A 138 26.87 0.75 -39.98
CA GLU A 138 27.31 -0.38 -40.80
C GLU A 138 27.16 -0.10 -42.30
N LEU A 139 26.05 0.50 -42.72
CA LEU A 139 25.83 0.88 -44.11
C LEU A 139 26.82 1.95 -44.60
N LEU A 140 27.13 2.95 -43.77
CA LEU A 140 28.13 3.98 -44.10
C LEU A 140 29.54 3.38 -44.24
N ASP A 141 29.90 2.44 -43.37
CA ASP A 141 31.17 1.73 -43.44
C ASP A 141 31.28 0.88 -44.71
N LEU A 142 30.22 0.17 -45.09
CA LEU A 142 30.16 -0.60 -46.33
C LEU A 142 30.29 0.28 -47.58
N ILE A 143 29.59 1.42 -47.63
CA ILE A 143 29.67 2.37 -48.75
C ILE A 143 31.09 2.93 -48.86
N THR A 144 31.67 3.38 -47.74
CA THR A 144 33.03 3.93 -47.69
C THR A 144 34.06 2.89 -48.14
N GLY A 145 33.93 1.65 -47.68
CA GLY A 145 34.79 0.54 -48.10
C GLY A 145 34.70 0.22 -49.59
N ALA A 146 33.47 0.21 -50.15
CA ALA A 146 33.26 -0.02 -51.57
C ALA A 146 33.85 1.10 -52.45
N GLU A 147 33.70 2.36 -52.04
CA GLU A 147 34.31 3.51 -52.73
C GLU A 147 35.84 3.44 -52.72
N ALA A 148 36.45 3.06 -51.59
CA ALA A 148 37.89 2.90 -51.49
C ALA A 148 38.44 1.86 -52.50
N MET A 149 37.77 0.72 -52.67
CA MET A 149 38.14 -0.30 -53.66
C MET A 149 38.01 0.19 -55.12
N HIS A 150 37.00 1.00 -55.41
CA HIS A 150 36.81 1.58 -56.75
C HIS A 150 37.86 2.64 -57.10
N VAL A 151 38.32 3.43 -56.13
CA VAL A 151 39.41 4.39 -56.33
C VAL A 151 40.72 3.66 -56.60
N ASP A 152 41.00 2.57 -55.88
CA ASP A 152 42.24 1.80 -56.05
C ASP A 152 42.32 1.11 -57.42
N SER A 153 41.23 0.49 -57.87
CA SER A 153 41.15 -0.13 -59.20
C SER A 153 41.31 0.88 -60.35
N ARG A 154 40.87 2.14 -60.20
CA ARG A 154 41.19 3.22 -61.18
C ARG A 154 42.65 3.67 -61.14
N ARG A 155 43.31 3.57 -59.99
CA ARG A 155 44.73 3.94 -59.81
C ARG A 155 45.65 2.89 -60.44
N VAL A 156 45.32 1.60 -60.29
CA VAL A 156 46.03 0.48 -60.93
C VAL A 156 45.96 0.56 -62.46
N ILE A 157 44.77 0.81 -63.04
CA ILE A 157 44.59 0.94 -64.50
C ILE A 157 45.34 2.16 -65.07
N ARG A 158 45.44 3.26 -64.30
CA ARG A 158 46.23 4.43 -64.72
C ARG A 158 47.74 4.18 -64.63
N SER A 159 48.23 3.35 -63.71
CA SER A 159 49.65 3.01 -63.62
C SER A 159 50.12 2.01 -64.68
N SER A 160 49.25 1.12 -65.16
CA SER A 160 49.57 0.13 -66.21
C SER A 160 49.54 0.70 -67.64
N LYS A 161 49.08 1.95 -67.82
CA LYS A 161 48.95 2.63 -69.11
C LYS A 161 49.92 3.81 -69.29
N ALA A 162 50.87 3.98 -68.35
CA ALA A 162 52.01 4.86 -68.54
C ALA A 162 53.12 4.10 -69.29
N PRO A 163 53.76 4.72 -70.29
CA PRO A 163 54.72 4.08 -71.19
C PRO A 163 56.01 3.63 -70.50
#